data_AF-A0ABD5LWI1-F1
#
_entry.id   AF-A0ABD5LWI1-F1
#
_cell.length_a   1.000
_cell.length_b   1.000
_cell.length_c   1.000
_cell.angle_alpha   90.00
_cell.angle_beta   90.00
_cell.angle_gamma   90.00
#
_symmetry.space_group_name_H-M   'P 1'
#
loop_
_entity.id
_entity.type
_entity.pdbx_description
1 polymer ?
#
loop_
_entity_poly.entity_id
_entity_poly.type
_entity_poly.pdbx_seq_one_letter_code
_entity_poly.pdbx_strand_id
1 'polypeptide(L)'
;MQRNANFHQLARTELNKIQLQISETEKQLIIETDKLAKMAIIAPISGTVMDLSVFTQGGFVKTGQTLMDIVPEDHQLVIEARLAPHLIDKVTPGLPLI
;
A
#
# COMPACT_ATOMS: atom_id res chain seq x y z
N MET A 1 -26.27 -16.67 -52.53
CA MET A 1 -25.30 -15.69 -51.97
C MET A 1 -25.39 -15.52 -50.44
N GLN A 2 -26.40 -16.04 -49.72
CA GLN A 2 -26.52 -15.89 -48.25
C GLN A 2 -25.45 -16.60 -47.38
N ARG A 3 -24.83 -17.70 -47.85
CA ARG A 3 -24.02 -18.59 -46.98
C ARG A 3 -22.71 -17.96 -46.49
N ASN A 4 -22.07 -17.11 -47.29
CA ASN A 4 -20.78 -16.50 -46.94
C ASN A 4 -20.95 -15.33 -45.95
N ALA A 5 -22.02 -14.55 -46.09
CA ALA A 5 -22.32 -13.42 -45.19
C ALA A 5 -22.58 -13.90 -43.75
N ASN A 6 -23.36 -14.98 -43.59
CA ASN A 6 -23.63 -15.58 -42.28
C ASN A 6 -22.36 -16.14 -41.63
N PHE A 7 -21.45 -16.72 -42.42
CA PHE A 7 -20.19 -17.26 -41.90
C PHE A 7 -19.28 -16.15 -41.35
N HIS A 8 -19.15 -15.03 -42.06
CA HIS A 8 -18.39 -13.87 -41.59
C HIS A 8 -19.01 -13.22 -40.36
N GLN A 9 -20.35 -13.18 -40.25
CA GLN A 9 -21.02 -12.67 -39.05
C GLN A 9 -20.79 -13.57 -37.84
N LEU A 10 -20.95 -14.89 -37.99
CA LEU A 10 -20.69 -15.84 -36.90
C LEU A 10 -19.24 -15.80 -36.43
N ALA A 11 -18.29 -15.76 -37.37
CA ALA A 11 -16.87 -15.62 -37.05
C ALA A 11 -16.57 -14.33 -36.26
N ARG A 12 -17.19 -13.21 -36.63
CA ARG A 12 -17.06 -11.93 -35.89
C ARG A 12 -17.66 -12.00 -34.49
N THR A 13 -18.83 -12.63 -34.35
CA THR A 13 -19.48 -12.78 -33.04
C THR A 13 -18.65 -13.65 -32.10
N GLU A 14 -18.11 -14.77 -32.59
CA GLU A 14 -17.21 -15.62 -31.81
C GLU A 14 -15.91 -14.88 -31.43
N LEU A 15 -15.31 -14.13 -32.35
CA LEU A 15 -14.15 -13.30 -32.04
C LEU A 15 -14.45 -12.27 -30.93
N ASN A 16 -15.59 -11.56 -31.03
CA ASN A 16 -16.00 -10.61 -30.00
C ASN A 16 -16.24 -11.29 -28.65
N LYS A 17 -16.86 -12.47 -28.65
CA LYS A 17 -17.10 -13.25 -27.43
C LYS A 17 -15.79 -13.67 -26.76
N ILE A 18 -14.84 -14.19 -27.55
CA ILE A 18 -13.51 -14.55 -27.05
C ILE A 18 -12.78 -13.31 -26.51
N GLN A 19 -12.85 -12.18 -27.21
CA GLN A 19 -12.24 -10.92 -26.76
C GLN A 19 -12.81 -10.45 -25.42
N LEU A 20 -14.12 -10.58 -25.21
CA LEU A 20 -14.77 -10.27 -23.94
C LEU A 20 -14.31 -11.21 -22.83
N GLN A 21 -14.23 -12.52 -23.11
CA GLN A 21 -13.73 -13.51 -22.14
C GLN A 21 -12.28 -13.28 -21.74
N ILE A 22 -11.42 -12.89 -22.70
CA ILE A 22 -10.03 -12.49 -22.42
C ILE A 22 -10.02 -11.29 -21.48
N SER A 23 -10.75 -10.22 -21.81
CA SER A 23 -10.79 -9.01 -20.98
C SER A 23 -11.33 -9.28 -19.56
N GLU A 24 -12.32 -10.16 -19.42
CA GLU A 24 -12.84 -10.56 -18.11
C GLU A 24 -11.82 -11.37 -17.31
N THR A 25 -11.12 -12.30 -17.97
CA THR A 25 -10.06 -13.11 -17.35
C THR A 25 -8.87 -12.26 -16.92
N GLU A 26 -8.46 -11.30 -17.74
CA GLU A 26 -7.40 -10.34 -17.41
C GLU A 26 -7.75 -9.51 -16.18
N LYS A 27 -9.01 -9.04 -16.08
CA LYS A 27 -9.49 -8.33 -14.88
C LYS A 27 -9.45 -9.21 -13.64
N GLN A 28 -9.87 -10.47 -13.74
CA GLN A 28 -9.77 -11.42 -12.64
C GLN A 28 -8.32 -11.65 -12.21
N LEU A 29 -7.41 -11.78 -13.18
CA LEU A 29 -5.98 -11.93 -12.88
C LEU A 29 -5.42 -10.73 -12.11
N ILE A 30 -5.79 -9.49 -12.49
CA ILE A 30 -5.37 -8.28 -11.77
C ILE A 30 -5.88 -8.30 -10.32
N ILE A 31 -7.13 -8.71 -10.10
CA ILE A 31 -7.72 -8.78 -8.75
C ILE A 31 -7.00 -9.85 -7.90
N GLU A 32 -6.77 -11.03 -8.45
CA GLU A 32 -6.12 -12.11 -7.71
C GLU A 32 -4.63 -11.83 -7.44
N THR A 33 -3.94 -11.17 -8.37
CA THR A 33 -2.54 -10.74 -8.15
C THR A 33 -2.43 -9.65 -7.08
N ASP A 34 -3.36 -8.69 -7.04
CA ASP A 34 -3.42 -7.69 -5.96
C ASP A 34 -3.72 -8.32 -4.60
N LYS A 35 -4.63 -9.31 -4.55
CA LYS A 35 -4.87 -10.10 -3.32
C LYS A 35 -3.60 -10.81 -2.85
N LEU A 36 -2.88 -11.46 -3.77
CA LEU A 36 -1.63 -12.15 -3.45
C LEU A 36 -0.57 -11.18 -2.94
N ALA A 37 -0.43 -10.01 -3.56
CA ALA A 37 0.52 -8.99 -3.11
C ALA A 37 0.23 -8.53 -1.67
N LYS A 38 -1.05 -8.42 -1.29
CA LYS A 38 -1.48 -8.04 0.06
C LYS A 38 -1.30 -9.14 1.12
N MET A 39 -0.95 -10.36 0.74
CA MET A 39 -0.62 -11.42 1.70
C MET A 39 0.74 -11.19 2.38
N ALA A 40 1.64 -10.46 1.72
CA ALA A 40 2.92 -10.06 2.30
C ALA A 40 2.89 -8.56 2.61
N ILE A 41 3.02 -8.22 3.89
CA ILE A 41 3.04 -6.83 4.33
C ILE A 41 4.51 -6.40 4.38
N ILE A 42 4.87 -5.50 3.47
CA ILE A 42 6.22 -4.96 3.34
C ILE A 42 6.26 -3.51 3.84
N ALA A 43 7.42 -3.09 4.34
CA ALA A 43 7.67 -1.71 4.71
C ALA A 43 7.63 -0.81 3.45
N PRO A 44 6.91 0.33 3.48
CA PRO A 44 6.88 1.26 2.34
C PRO A 44 8.16 2.09 2.20
N ILE A 45 8.98 2.16 3.25
CA ILE A 45 10.22 2.94 3.32
C ILE A 45 11.27 2.20 4.15
N SER A 46 12.55 2.41 3.83
CA SER A 46 13.67 1.98 4.65
C SER A 46 13.66 2.68 6.01
N GLY A 47 13.86 1.92 7.07
CA GLY A 47 13.71 2.41 8.43
C GLY A 47 13.94 1.32 9.46
N THR A 48 13.95 1.74 10.73
CA THR A 48 13.99 0.83 11.87
C THR A 48 12.58 0.58 12.38
N VAL A 49 12.22 -0.67 12.65
CA VAL A 49 10.96 -1.02 13.32
C VAL A 49 11.08 -0.64 14.79
N MET A 50 10.28 0.35 15.22
CA MET A 50 10.27 0.85 16.60
C MET A 50 9.34 0.01 17.48
N ASP A 51 8.17 -0.34 16.97
CA ASP A 51 7.20 -1.18 17.67
C ASP A 51 6.56 -2.18 16.70
N LEU A 52 6.25 -3.36 17.20
CA LEU A 52 5.57 -4.43 16.48
C LEU A 52 4.33 -4.81 17.30
N SER A 53 3.14 -4.51 16.81
CA SER A 53 1.91 -4.76 17.57
C SER A 53 1.37 -6.19 17.44
N VAL A 54 1.93 -7.00 16.52
CA VAL A 54 1.49 -8.38 16.26
C VAL A 54 2.65 -9.36 16.44
N PHE A 55 2.54 -10.22 17.46
CA PHE A 55 3.58 -11.17 17.85
C PHE A 55 3.23 -12.63 17.53
N THR A 56 2.16 -12.90 16.78
CA THR A 56 1.61 -14.25 16.64
C THR A 56 1.71 -14.79 15.22
N GLN A 57 2.47 -15.89 15.06
CA GLN A 57 2.49 -16.68 13.84
C GLN A 57 1.11 -17.33 13.62
N GLY A 58 0.44 -16.99 12.51
CA GLY A 58 -0.93 -17.44 12.22
C GLY A 58 -2.03 -16.65 12.94
N GLY A 59 -1.69 -15.53 13.59
CA GLY A 59 -2.68 -14.62 14.17
C GLY A 59 -3.55 -13.94 13.12
N PHE A 60 -4.81 -13.70 13.47
CA PHE A 60 -5.75 -12.96 12.63
C PHE A 60 -5.57 -11.45 12.85
N VAL A 61 -5.39 -10.69 11.77
CA VAL A 61 -5.28 -9.22 11.79
C VAL A 61 -6.59 -8.61 11.30
N LYS A 62 -7.13 -7.64 12.04
CA LYS A 62 -8.33 -6.89 11.63
C LYS A 62 -7.97 -5.77 10.67
N THR A 63 -8.91 -5.40 9.79
CA THR A 63 -8.77 -4.20 8.94
C THR A 63 -8.54 -2.96 9.80
N GLY A 64 -7.52 -2.17 9.46
CA GLY A 64 -7.16 -0.94 10.17
C GLY A 64 -6.37 -1.16 11.47
N GLN A 65 -6.00 -2.39 11.80
CA GLN A 65 -5.10 -2.68 12.91
C GLN A 65 -3.67 -2.27 12.53
N THR A 66 -3.03 -1.45 13.37
CA THR A 66 -1.60 -1.16 13.26
C THR A 66 -0.79 -2.43 13.49
N LEU A 67 0.17 -2.67 12.60
CA LEU A 67 1.02 -3.85 12.65
C LEU A 67 2.40 -3.54 13.18
N MET A 68 3.00 -2.46 12.70
CA MET A 68 4.33 -2.01 13.08
C MET A 68 4.46 -0.51 12.88
N ASP A 69 5.30 0.11 13.70
CA ASP A 69 5.71 1.50 13.54
C ASP A 69 7.15 1.53 13.02
N ILE A 70 7.36 2.25 11.92
CA ILE A 70 8.65 2.35 11.24
C ILE A 70 9.16 3.77 11.37
N VAL A 71 10.39 3.92 11.89
CA VAL A 71 11.12 5.18 11.92
C VAL A 71 12.06 5.22 10.70
N PRO A 72 11.87 6.14 9.75
CA PRO A 72 12.73 6.24 8.57
C PRO A 72 14.17 6.57 8.95
N GLU A 73 15.14 6.05 8.19
CA GLU A 73 16.57 6.35 8.41
C GLU A 73 16.91 7.82 8.15
N ASP A 74 16.25 8.44 7.17
CA ASP A 74 16.54 9.80 6.72
C ASP A 74 15.77 10.89 7.51
N HIS A 75 15.17 10.53 8.65
CA HIS A 75 14.34 11.47 9.40
C HIS A 75 15.20 12.47 10.21
N GLN A 76 14.93 13.77 10.05
CA GLN A 76 15.53 14.79 10.92
C GLN A 76 14.99 14.60 12.34
N LEU A 77 15.88 14.37 13.30
CA LEU A 77 15.50 14.26 14.71
C LEU A 77 15.07 15.65 15.21
N VAL A 78 13.79 15.76 15.60
CA VAL A 78 13.24 16.96 16.24
C VAL A 78 13.17 16.71 17.74
N ILE A 79 13.75 17.61 18.52
CA ILE A 79 13.71 17.54 19.99
C ILE A 79 12.67 18.55 20.47
N GLU A 80 11.65 18.06 21.17
CA GLU A 80 10.70 18.92 21.88
C GLU A 80 11.18 19.16 23.32
N ALA A 81 11.51 20.41 23.64
CA ALA A 81 11.82 20.84 25.00
C ALA A 81 10.60 21.55 25.60
N ARG A 82 10.16 21.10 26.78
CA ARG A 82 9.15 21.82 27.56
C ARG A 82 9.83 22.81 28.49
N LEU A 83 9.41 24.06 28.43
CA LEU A 83 9.93 25.14 29.24
C LEU A 83 8.86 25.64 30.20
N ALA A 84 9.22 25.83 31.47
CA ALA A 84 8.32 26.48 32.42
C ALA A 84 8.08 27.93 31.98
N PRO A 85 6.85 28.48 32.09
CA PRO A 85 6.52 29.81 31.57
C PRO A 85 7.45 30.94 32.06
N HIS A 86 7.97 30.82 33.29
CA HIS A 86 8.89 31.79 33.89
C HIS A 86 10.29 31.81 33.24
N LEU A 87 10.62 30.83 32.40
CA LEU A 87 11.91 30.73 31.71
C LEU A 87 11.82 31.16 30.24
N ILE A 88 10.65 31.59 29.75
CA ILE A 88 10.47 31.99 28.34
C ILE A 88 11.44 33.09 27.92
N ASP A 89 11.76 34.02 28.82
CA ASP A 89 12.71 35.12 28.59
C ASP A 89 14.19 34.65 28.54
N LYS A 90 14.46 33.37 28.85
CA LYS A 90 15.82 32.79 28.87
C LYS A 90 16.15 31.96 27.63
N VAL A 91 15.17 31.68 26.77
CA VAL A 91 15.38 30.88 25.56
C VAL A 91 15.39 31.79 24.34
N THR A 92 16.44 31.67 23.52
CA THR A 92 16.58 32.40 22.26
C THR A 92 16.98 31.44 21.14
N PRO A 93 16.56 31.68 19.89
CA PRO A 93 17.00 30.87 18.75
C PRO A 93 18.53 30.84 18.66
N GLY A 94 19.10 29.65 18.54
CA GLY A 94 20.56 29.45 18.48
C GLY A 94 21.26 29.28 19.83
N LEU A 95 20.52 29.22 20.95
CA LEU A 95 21.09 28.86 22.24
C LEU A 95 21.69 27.43 22.17
N PRO A 96 22.98 27.25 22.45
CA PRO A 96 23.60 25.92 22.41
C PRO A 96 22.97 25.00 23.45
N LEU A 97 22.52 23.82 23.01
CA LEU A 97 22.22 22.71 23.90
C LEU A 97 23.55 22.04 24.25
N ILE A 98 23.92 22.02 25.54
CA ILE A 98 25.11 21.34 26.08
C ILE A 98 24.67 20.01 26.68
#